data_AF-A0A2E8DBD7-F1
#
_entry.id   AF-A0A2E8DBD7-F1
#
_cell.length_a   1.000
_cell.length_b   1.000
_cell.length_c   1.000
_cell.angle_alpha   90.00
_cell.angle_beta   90.00
_cell.angle_gamma   90.00
#
_symmetry.space_group_name_H-M   'P 1'
#
loop_
_entity.id
_entity.type
_entity.pdbx_description
1 polymer ?
#
loop_
_entity_poly.entity_id
_entity_poly.type
_entity_poly.pdbx_seq_one_letter_code
_entity_poly.pdbx_strand_id
1 'polypeptide(L)'
;MRAWEELLDEARRVFKLVLLDLPPVAELTSQMTDFGNLDGALLVVESERARQRAVMRAKSQLERLGIEPLGVILNKRKNYVPTWLYHKV
;
A
#
# COMPACT_ATOMS: atom_id res chain seq x y z
N MET A 1 -3.67 -21.16 -10.47
CA MET A 1 -2.95 -19.92 -10.87
C MET A 1 -3.71 -19.14 -11.96
N ARG A 2 -4.19 -19.74 -13.06
CA ARG A 2 -4.97 -19.03 -14.10
C ARG A 2 -6.13 -18.15 -13.61
N ALA A 3 -6.89 -18.62 -12.61
CA ALA A 3 -8.07 -17.89 -12.14
C ALA A 3 -7.78 -16.49 -11.56
N TRP A 4 -6.59 -16.24 -10.99
CA TRP A 4 -6.23 -14.92 -10.45
C TRP A 4 -5.89 -13.93 -11.56
N GLU A 5 -5.07 -14.35 -12.52
CA GLU A 5 -4.71 -13.55 -13.69
C GLU A 5 -5.95 -13.22 -14.53
N GLU A 6 -6.81 -14.21 -14.78
CA GLU A 6 -8.07 -14.03 -15.51
C GLU A 6 -9.01 -13.03 -14.80
N LEU A 7 -9.10 -13.09 -13.47
CA LEU A 7 -9.88 -12.13 -12.67
C LEU A 7 -9.33 -10.70 -12.80
N LEU A 8 -8.00 -10.53 -12.67
CA LEU A 8 -7.36 -9.22 -12.79
C LEU A 8 -7.52 -8.64 -14.20
N ASP A 9 -7.38 -9.48 -15.24
CA ASP A 9 -7.55 -9.05 -16.63
C ASP A 9 -8.99 -8.64 -16.93
N GLU A 10 -9.98 -9.32 -16.37
CA GLU A 10 -11.38 -8.92 -16.48
C GLU A 10 -11.62 -7.60 -15.73
N ALA A 11 -11.14 -7.47 -14.50
CA ALA A 11 -11.28 -6.25 -13.71
C ALA A 11 -10.63 -5.04 -14.41
N ARG A 12 -9.44 -5.21 -14.99
CA ARG A 12 -8.74 -4.17 -15.78
C ARG A 12 -9.52 -3.74 -17.02
N ARG A 13 -10.32 -4.63 -17.63
CA ARG A 13 -11.17 -4.30 -18.79
C ARG A 13 -12.43 -3.52 -18.42
N VAL A 14 -12.99 -3.77 -17.24
CA VAL A 14 -14.28 -3.20 -16.81
C VAL A 14 -14.11 -1.94 -15.96
N PHE A 15 -13.04 -1.83 -15.17
CA PHE A 15 -12.82 -0.73 -14.24
C PHE A 15 -11.66 0.17 -14.68
N LYS A 16 -11.82 1.48 -14.45
CA LYS A 16 -10.75 2.47 -14.68
C LYS A 16 -9.62 2.38 -13.67
N LEU A 17 -9.91 1.89 -12.47
CA LEU A 17 -8.98 1.72 -11.37
C LEU A 17 -9.40 0.50 -10.57
N VAL A 18 -8.45 -0.37 -10.27
CA VAL A 18 -8.63 -1.53 -9.41
C VAL A 18 -7.75 -1.33 -8.18
N LEU A 19 -8.36 -1.35 -6.99
CA LEU A 19 -7.65 -1.28 -5.71
C LEU A 19 -7.68 -2.65 -5.07
N LEU A 20 -6.50 -3.15 -4.70
CA LEU A 20 -6.35 -4.40 -3.98
C LEU A 20 -5.99 -4.10 -2.52
N ASP A 21 -6.80 -4.61 -1.61
CA ASP A 21 -6.44 -4.63 -0.19
C ASP A 21 -5.55 -5.85 0.06
N LEU A 22 -4.33 -5.60 0.54
CA LEU A 22 -3.30 -6.61 0.72
C LEU A 22 -2.95 -6.74 2.21
N PRO A 23 -2.61 -7.95 2.70
CA PRO A 23 -2.10 -8.08 4.05
C PRO A 23 -0.78 -7.32 4.22
N PRO A 24 -0.29 -7.14 5.46
CA PRO A 24 0.96 -6.45 5.73
C PRO A 24 2.12 -7.00 4.88
N VAL A 25 3.00 -6.13 4.40
CA VAL A 25 4.11 -6.50 3.50
C VAL A 25 4.97 -7.66 4.02
N ALA A 26 5.07 -7.83 5.35
CA ALA A 26 5.77 -8.95 5.97
C ALA A 26 5.19 -10.32 5.58
N GLU A 27 3.88 -10.41 5.36
CA GLU A 27 3.13 -11.62 5.05
C GLU A 27 3.06 -11.91 3.55
N LEU A 28 3.33 -10.91 2.70
CA LEU A 28 3.30 -11.04 1.23
C LEU A 28 4.47 -11.85 0.67
N THR A 29 5.50 -12.10 1.48
CA THR A 29 6.74 -12.76 1.05
C THR A 29 6.52 -14.17 0.46
N SER A 30 5.44 -14.87 0.85
CA SER A 30 5.09 -16.20 0.33
C SER A 30 4.23 -16.17 -0.95
N GLN A 31 3.78 -14.99 -1.38
CA GLN A 31 2.84 -14.80 -2.49
C GLN A 31 3.47 -14.00 -3.65
N MET A 32 4.79 -14.07 -3.81
CA MET A 32 5.53 -13.22 -4.76
C MET A 32 5.01 -13.30 -6.20
N THR A 33 4.60 -14.50 -6.62
CA THR A 33 4.11 -14.76 -7.98
C THR A 33 2.81 -14.02 -8.30
N ASP A 34 2.00 -13.68 -7.28
CA ASP A 34 0.68 -13.09 -7.46
C ASP A 34 0.74 -11.55 -7.66
N PHE A 35 1.89 -10.93 -7.38
CA PHE A 35 2.05 -9.47 -7.39
C PHE A 35 2.85 -8.90 -8.56
N GLY A 36 3.41 -9.77 -9.43
CA GLY A 36 4.18 -9.32 -10.59
C GLY A 36 3.37 -8.47 -11.60
N ASN A 37 2.04 -8.54 -11.53
CA ASN A 37 1.12 -7.83 -12.41
C ASN A 37 0.48 -6.58 -11.75
N LEU A 38 1.06 -6.04 -10.67
CA LEU A 38 0.57 -4.80 -10.06
C LEU A 38 1.28 -3.58 -10.65
N ASP A 39 0.50 -2.54 -10.96
CA ASP A 39 1.04 -1.29 -11.54
C ASP A 39 1.78 -0.43 -10.49
N GLY A 40 1.55 -0.67 -9.19
CA GLY A 40 2.21 0.00 -8.09
C GLY A 40 1.53 -0.27 -6.75
N ALA A 41 2.17 0.16 -5.65
CA ALA A 41 1.62 0.01 -4.30
C ALA A 41 1.64 1.32 -3.49
N LEU A 42 0.67 1.49 -2.60
CA LEU A 42 0.65 2.55 -1.60
C LEU A 42 0.96 1.94 -0.23
N LEU A 43 2.04 2.39 0.41
CA LEU A 43 2.41 1.88 1.73
C LEU A 43 1.64 2.64 2.82
N VAL A 44 0.74 1.95 3.53
CA VAL A 44 0.00 2.53 4.65
C VAL A 44 0.82 2.39 5.94
N VAL A 45 1.09 3.50 6.60
CA VAL A 45 1.92 3.58 7.81
C VAL A 45 1.13 4.23 8.94
N GLU A 46 0.99 3.54 10.07
CA GLU A 46 0.37 4.12 11.26
C GLU A 46 1.30 5.18 11.88
N SER A 47 0.80 6.43 11.92
CA SER A 47 1.48 7.59 12.50
C SER A 47 1.84 7.32 13.97
N GLU A 48 3.00 7.84 14.39
CA GLU A 48 3.51 7.79 15.78
C GLU A 48 3.75 6.39 16.37
N ARG A 49 3.33 5.32 15.68
CA ARG A 49 3.47 3.94 16.14
C ARG A 49 4.49 3.15 15.33
N ALA A 50 4.49 3.32 14.01
CA ALA A 50 5.41 2.59 13.14
C ALA A 50 6.84 3.11 13.30
N ARG A 51 7.79 2.21 13.61
CA ARG A 51 9.21 2.54 13.65
C ARG A 51 9.74 2.72 12.22
N GLN A 52 10.53 3.76 11.98
CA GLN A 52 11.15 4.03 10.66
C GLN A 52 11.81 2.79 10.04
N ARG A 53 12.55 2.00 10.84
CA ARG A 53 13.18 0.75 10.38
C ARG A 53 12.18 -0.27 9.83
N ALA A 54 10.99 -0.39 10.41
CA ALA A 54 9.95 -1.28 9.90
C ALA A 54 9.39 -0.79 8.55
N VAL A 55 9.20 0.52 8.42
CA VAL A 55 8.74 1.15 7.16
C VAL A 55 9.78 0.96 6.05
N MET A 56 11.07 1.18 6.36
CA MET A 56 12.16 0.95 5.40
C MET A 56 12.25 -0.52 4.99
N ARG A 57 12.07 -1.45 5.93
CA ARG A 57 12.05 -2.88 5.62
C ARG A 57 10.89 -3.26 4.70
N ALA A 58 9.70 -2.70 4.93
CA ALA A 58 8.53 -2.92 4.08
C ALA A 58 8.75 -2.36 2.67
N LYS A 59 9.30 -1.15 2.54
CA LYS A 59 9.70 -0.59 1.24
C LYS A 59 10.64 -1.53 0.48
N SER A 60 11.72 -1.98 1.13
CA SER A 60 12.66 -2.90 0.50
C SER A 60 12.07 -4.29 0.20
N GLN A 61 11.03 -4.72 0.92
CA GLN A 61 10.31 -5.95 0.57
C GLN A 61 9.49 -5.78 -0.70
N LEU A 62 8.75 -4.68 -0.85
CA LEU A 62 8.00 -4.37 -2.07
C LEU A 62 8.93 -4.24 -3.28
N GLU A 63 10.07 -3.57 -3.13
CA GLU A 63 11.09 -3.45 -4.18
C GLU A 63 11.62 -4.81 -4.63
N ARG A 64 11.82 -5.76 -3.70
CA ARG A 64 12.23 -7.14 -4.03
C ARG A 64 11.13 -7.95 -4.73
N LEU A 65 9.87 -7.57 -4.58
CA LEU A 65 8.73 -8.14 -5.30
C LEU A 65 8.56 -7.53 -6.69
N GLY A 66 9.40 -6.57 -7.08
CA GLY A 66 9.25 -5.83 -8.34
C GLY A 66 8.12 -4.79 -8.29
N ILE A 67 7.59 -4.48 -7.11
CA ILE A 67 6.50 -3.53 -6.92
C ILE A 67 7.09 -2.20 -6.46
N GLU A 68 6.98 -1.17 -7.30
CA GLU A 68 7.42 0.18 -6.94
C GLU A 68 6.36 0.86 -6.06
N PRO A 69 6.72 1.35 -4.86
CA PRO A 69 5.81 2.14 -4.05
C PRO A 69 5.55 3.50 -4.71
N LEU A 70 4.30 3.77 -5.08
CA LEU A 70 3.87 5.06 -5.62
C LEU A 70 3.95 6.18 -4.57
N GLY A 71 3.86 5.80 -3.29
CA GLY A 71 3.90 6.73 -2.17
C GLY A 71 3.56 6.07 -0.84
N VAL A 72 3.48 6.90 0.20
CA VAL A 72 3.18 6.49 1.58
C VAL A 72 1.94 7.24 2.08
N ILE A 73 1.03 6.51 2.71
CA ILE A 73 -0.13 7.09 3.41
C ILE A 73 0.15 7.03 4.91
N LEU A 74 0.30 8.19 5.55
CA LEU A 74 0.41 8.28 7.01
C LEU A 74 -0.99 8.29 7.63
N ASN A 75 -1.41 7.14 8.18
CA ASN A 75 -2.74 6.96 8.77
C ASN A 75 -2.74 7.23 10.28
N LYS A 76 -3.91 7.54 10.86
CA LYS A 76 -4.11 7.83 12.30
C LYS A 76 -3.23 8.96 12.84
N ARG A 77 -2.93 9.96 12.00
CA ARG A 77 -2.21 11.16 12.42
C ARG A 77 -3.01 11.88 13.52
N LYS A 78 -2.35 12.28 14.61
CA LYS A 78 -2.97 13.15 15.60
C LYS A 78 -2.87 14.61 15.17
N ASN A 79 -3.97 15.33 15.31
CA ASN A 79 -3.98 16.78 15.18
C ASN A 79 -3.69 17.37 16.56
N TYR A 80 -2.42 17.74 16.79
CA TYR A 80 -2.00 18.40 18.03
C TYR A 80 -2.45 19.86 18.12
N VAL A 81 -2.87 20.43 16.99
CA VAL A 81 -3.42 21.78 16.94
C VAL A 81 -4.91 21.72 17.26
N PRO A 82 -5.40 22.50 18.23
CA PRO A 82 -6.83 22.60 18.52
C PRO A 82 -7.63 23.01 17.27
N THR A 83 -8.78 22.37 17.05
CA THR A 83 -9.63 22.58 15.85
C THR A 83 -10.00 24.04 15.63
N TRP A 84 -10.15 24.84 16.69
CA TRP A 84 -10.46 26.27 16.58
C TRP A 84 -9.37 27.10 15.89
N LEU A 85 -8.11 26.63 15.89
CA LEU A 85 -6.99 27.29 15.22
C LEU A 85 -6.86 26.85 13.74
N TYR A 86 -7.46 25.72 13.35
CA TYR A 86 -7.45 25.23 11.96
C TYR A 86 -8.34 26.06 11.01
N HIS A 87 -9.40 26.69 11.52
CA HIS A 87 -10.40 27.39 10.71
C HIS A 87 -10.14 28.90 10.56
N LYS A 88 -8.95 29.38 10.95
CA LYS A 88 -8.58 30.81 10.88
C LYS A 88 -7.62 31.16 9.74
N VAL A 89 -7.48 30.29 8.74
CA VAL A 89 -6.71 30.56 7.52
C VAL A 89 -7.57 30.29 6.31
#